data_AF-A0A8H5GUN2-F1
#
_entry.id   AF-A0A8H5GUN2-F1
#
_cell.length_a   1.000
_cell.length_b   1.000
_cell.length_c   1.000
_cell.angle_alpha   90.00
_cell.angle_beta   90.00
_cell.angle_gamma   90.00
#
_symmetry.space_group_name_H-M   'P 1'
#
loop_
_entity.id
_entity.type
_entity.pdbx_description
1 polymer ?
#
loop_
_entity_poly.entity_id
_entity_poly.type
_entity_poly.pdbx_seq_one_letter_code
_entity_poly.pdbx_strand_id
1 'polypeptide(L)'
;MDANLNNNRAHVSMNYCFRTAKAAGLIDVHTRKLKDFTEDDTIPPYVILSHRWVHDEEVNYRDFLELLSKTKKKSGYRKIKGACKQASLDGHHFIWIDTCCLDQDDSDDVARNINSMYSYYRNSTVCYTYLSDVYTPKYGFSKAGAWSDSGWFGRGWTLQELLAPRKVVFFNARWEFVGDKDQLKFPISRLTGIPSSVLDGSSSMEDIDLQERMAWCAGRRTTKPPDLAYCLLGILGVSMTPDYTEDARTALQRLQKVLVQSYPDRFLEFRGDDIYAMLLRKNARSWIGTGSDSSPSPENNAVVSYSSPNDYDSISLLHPDSKHFVTTTCSVEVGPFVQEPVILVDLRHKLALAGLGPE
;
A
#
# COMPACT_ATOMS: atom_id res chain seq x y z
N MET A 1 -8.16 -58.17 -1.11
CA MET A 1 -7.92 -57.11 -2.10
C MET A 1 -8.52 -55.85 -1.52
N ASP A 2 -7.83 -55.22 -0.57
CA ASP A 2 -8.26 -53.96 0.03
C ASP A 2 -7.28 -52.89 -0.44
N ALA A 3 -7.74 -52.10 -1.41
CA ALA A 3 -6.97 -51.00 -1.95
C ALA A 3 -7.13 -49.79 -1.03
N ASN A 4 -6.05 -49.49 -0.30
CA ASN A 4 -5.77 -48.20 0.32
C ASN A 4 -5.98 -47.06 -0.69
N LEU A 5 -7.08 -46.33 -0.56
CA LEU A 5 -7.24 -45.02 -1.18
C LEU A 5 -6.47 -43.99 -0.33
N ASN A 6 -5.18 -43.86 -0.63
CA ASN A 6 -4.36 -42.74 -0.18
C ASN A 6 -4.97 -41.43 -0.71
N ASN A 7 -5.62 -40.70 0.19
CA ASN A 7 -6.16 -39.38 -0.06
C ASN A 7 -5.02 -38.34 -0.10
N ASN A 8 -4.31 -38.26 -1.23
CA ASN A 8 -3.39 -37.17 -1.53
C ASN A 8 -4.19 -35.89 -1.82
N ARG A 9 -4.67 -35.22 -0.77
CA ARG A 9 -5.20 -33.85 -0.87
C ARG A 9 -4.03 -32.90 -1.08
N ALA A 10 -3.89 -32.39 -2.30
CA ALA A 10 -2.94 -31.34 -2.62
C ALA A 10 -3.28 -30.09 -1.81
N HIS A 11 -2.52 -29.83 -0.74
CA HIS A 11 -2.41 -28.48 -0.19
C HIS A 11 -1.91 -27.58 -1.33
N VAL A 12 -2.76 -26.68 -1.83
CA VAL A 12 -2.31 -25.57 -2.68
C VAL A 12 -1.54 -24.62 -1.77
N SER A 13 -0.26 -24.94 -1.52
CA SER A 13 0.64 -24.05 -0.82
C SER A 13 0.84 -22.79 -1.68
N MET A 14 0.96 -21.63 -1.04
CA MET A 14 1.30 -20.35 -1.69
C MET A 14 2.57 -20.52 -2.55
N ASN A 15 3.41 -21.50 -2.22
CA ASN A 15 4.55 -21.94 -3.00
C ASN A 15 4.24 -22.32 -4.47
N TYR A 16 3.06 -22.83 -4.83
CA TYR A 16 2.83 -23.31 -6.21
C TYR A 16 2.36 -22.21 -7.16
N CYS A 17 1.56 -21.24 -6.68
CA CYS A 17 0.97 -20.21 -7.55
C CYS A 17 1.98 -19.12 -7.96
N PHE A 18 3.04 -18.90 -7.16
CA PHE A 18 3.94 -17.75 -7.30
C PHE A 18 5.39 -18.09 -7.64
N ARG A 19 5.79 -19.37 -7.70
CA ARG A 19 7.19 -19.75 -7.99
C ARG A 19 7.63 -19.52 -9.44
N THR A 20 6.72 -19.24 -10.36
CA THR A 20 7.01 -19.23 -11.80
C THR A 20 7.19 -17.84 -12.41
N ALA A 21 6.81 -16.77 -11.72
CA ALA A 21 6.93 -15.42 -12.27
C ALA A 21 8.39 -14.92 -12.21
N LYS A 22 8.97 -14.69 -13.39
CA LYS A 22 10.30 -14.09 -13.59
C LYS A 22 10.13 -12.60 -13.90
N ALA A 23 10.98 -11.76 -13.33
CA ALA A 23 11.04 -10.37 -13.72
C ALA A 23 11.60 -10.28 -15.15
N ALA A 24 10.80 -9.77 -16.09
CA ALA A 24 11.15 -9.69 -17.50
C ALA A 24 12.25 -8.64 -17.80
N GLY A 25 12.44 -7.65 -16.92
CA GLY A 25 13.47 -6.63 -17.06
C GLY A 25 14.08 -6.21 -15.72
N LEU A 26 15.39 -6.01 -15.69
CA LEU A 26 16.12 -5.46 -14.53
C LEU A 26 17.01 -4.30 -14.97
N ILE A 27 17.20 -3.32 -14.09
CA ILE A 27 18.10 -2.20 -14.33
C ILE A 27 19.51 -2.60 -13.87
N ASP A 28 20.49 -2.50 -14.77
CA ASP A 28 21.89 -2.60 -14.40
C ASP A 28 22.29 -1.36 -13.58
N VAL A 29 22.76 -1.54 -12.34
CA VAL A 29 22.97 -0.40 -11.42
C VAL A 29 24.11 0.52 -11.82
N HIS A 30 25.07 0.04 -12.60
CA HIS A 30 26.26 0.82 -12.99
C HIS A 30 25.97 1.65 -14.24
N THR A 31 25.36 1.02 -15.24
CA THR A 31 25.02 1.65 -16.53
C THR A 31 23.69 2.39 -16.49
N ARG A 32 22.79 2.03 -15.56
CA ARG A 32 21.40 2.51 -15.44
C ARG A 32 20.61 2.29 -16.72
N LYS A 33 20.83 1.14 -17.36
CA LYS A 33 20.06 0.68 -18.52
C LYS A 33 19.21 -0.51 -18.13
N LEU A 34 18.02 -0.59 -18.74
CA LEU A 34 17.18 -1.77 -18.63
C LEU A 34 17.83 -2.92 -19.41
N LYS A 35 17.80 -4.11 -18.83
CA LYS A 35 18.20 -5.36 -19.45
C LYS A 35 17.02 -6.32 -19.37
N ASP A 36 16.60 -6.82 -20.51
CA ASP A 36 15.52 -7.78 -20.62
C ASP A 36 16.03 -9.21 -20.45
N PHE A 37 15.16 -10.07 -19.94
CA PHE A 37 15.40 -11.49 -19.70
C PHE A 37 14.25 -12.30 -20.31
N THR A 38 14.61 -13.31 -21.08
CA THR A 38 13.69 -14.24 -21.72
C THR A 38 13.32 -15.39 -20.78
N GLU A 39 12.38 -16.25 -21.20
CA GLU A 39 11.97 -17.41 -20.41
C GLU A 39 13.12 -18.40 -20.14
N ASP A 40 14.07 -18.51 -21.06
CA ASP A 40 15.24 -19.39 -20.95
C ASP A 40 16.33 -18.82 -20.04
N ASP A 41 16.28 -17.52 -19.74
CA ASP A 41 17.29 -16.86 -18.93
C ASP A 41 17.15 -17.21 -17.43
N THR A 42 18.31 -17.35 -16.79
CA THR A 42 18.37 -17.36 -15.32
C THR A 42 18.40 -15.93 -14.82
N ILE A 43 17.39 -15.56 -14.03
CA ILE A 43 17.31 -14.22 -13.44
C ILE A 43 18.42 -14.08 -12.39
N PRO A 44 19.33 -13.09 -12.53
CA PRO A 44 20.40 -12.88 -11.56
C PRO A 44 19.84 -12.33 -10.24
N PRO A 45 20.57 -12.44 -9.13
CA PRO A 45 20.20 -11.78 -7.89
C PRO A 45 20.00 -10.27 -8.10
N TYR A 46 18.87 -9.74 -7.64
CA TYR A 46 18.53 -8.33 -7.77
C TYR A 46 18.03 -7.73 -6.46
N VAL A 47 18.20 -6.41 -6.34
CA VAL A 47 17.54 -5.57 -5.35
C VAL A 47 16.18 -5.17 -5.89
N ILE A 48 15.18 -4.97 -5.04
CA ILE A 48 13.90 -4.38 -5.46
C ILE A 48 13.64 -3.05 -4.73
N LEU A 49 13.11 -2.05 -5.44
CA LEU A 49 12.75 -0.75 -4.86
C LEU A 49 11.25 -0.67 -4.55
N SER A 50 10.93 -0.66 -3.27
CA SER A 50 9.61 -0.30 -2.76
C SER A 50 9.52 1.22 -2.54
N HIS A 51 8.52 1.87 -3.10
CA HIS A 51 8.41 3.33 -3.01
C HIS A 51 7.00 3.85 -3.32
N ARG A 52 6.77 5.12 -3.04
CA ARG A 52 5.56 5.83 -3.46
C ARG A 52 5.81 6.63 -4.73
N TRP A 53 4.86 6.55 -5.65
CA TRP A 53 4.90 7.34 -6.87
C TRP A 53 4.75 8.83 -6.55
N VAL A 54 5.60 9.65 -7.14
CA VAL A 54 5.56 11.11 -6.98
C VAL A 54 4.78 11.72 -8.16
N HIS A 55 3.67 12.40 -7.89
CA HIS A 55 2.85 13.02 -8.94
C HIS A 55 3.69 13.98 -9.82
N ASP A 56 3.53 13.89 -11.14
CA ASP A 56 4.24 14.62 -12.21
C ASP A 56 5.78 14.48 -12.26
N GLU A 57 6.37 13.95 -11.21
CA GLU A 57 7.81 13.81 -11.02
C GLU A 57 8.27 12.35 -11.09
N GLU A 58 7.36 11.40 -11.26
CA GLU A 58 7.70 9.99 -11.42
C GLU A 58 8.34 9.73 -12.79
N VAL A 59 9.23 8.73 -12.82
CA VAL A 59 9.87 8.25 -14.06
C VAL A 59 9.25 6.90 -14.40
N ASN A 60 8.45 6.88 -15.47
CA ASN A 60 7.84 5.66 -15.98
C ASN A 60 8.78 4.91 -16.95
N TYR A 61 8.31 3.79 -17.51
CA TYR A 61 9.07 2.92 -18.40
C TYR A 61 9.65 3.69 -19.60
N ARG A 62 8.81 4.41 -20.34
CA ARG A 62 9.22 5.18 -21.52
C ARG A 62 10.20 6.29 -21.19
N ASP A 63 9.92 7.05 -20.12
CA ASP A 63 10.82 8.08 -19.60
C ASP A 63 12.20 7.49 -19.26
N PHE A 64 12.24 6.28 -18.70
CA PHE A 64 13.47 5.59 -18.31
C PHE A 64 14.24 5.00 -19.49
N LEU A 65 13.59 4.60 -20.58
CA LEU A 65 14.27 4.16 -21.80
C LEU A 65 14.93 5.34 -22.54
N GLU A 66 14.24 6.48 -22.62
CA GLU A 66 14.72 7.64 -23.37
C GLU A 66 15.70 8.51 -22.57
N LEU A 67 15.50 8.64 -21.24
CA LEU A 67 16.27 9.48 -20.32
C LEU A 67 16.58 10.89 -20.85
N LEU A 68 15.55 11.56 -21.36
CA LEU A 68 15.64 12.95 -21.82
C LEU A 68 16.13 13.89 -20.71
N SER A 69 16.70 15.03 -21.11
CA SER A 69 17.22 16.04 -20.16
C SER A 69 16.17 16.53 -19.15
N LYS A 70 14.88 16.56 -19.52
CA LYS A 70 13.77 16.87 -18.61
C LYS A 70 13.57 15.78 -17.56
N THR A 71 13.60 14.51 -17.95
CA THR A 71 13.44 13.34 -17.08
C THR A 71 14.54 13.30 -16.04
N LYS A 72 15.77 13.65 -16.41
CA LYS A 72 16.91 13.69 -15.48
C LYS A 72 16.76 14.72 -14.35
N LYS A 73 15.86 15.70 -14.49
CA LYS A 73 15.57 16.71 -13.46
C LYS A 73 14.48 16.27 -12.48
N LYS A 74 13.66 15.29 -12.86
CA LYS A 74 12.56 14.77 -12.04
C LYS A 74 13.05 14.18 -10.72
N SER A 75 12.28 14.35 -9.65
CA SER A 75 12.58 13.75 -8.36
C SER A 75 12.54 12.22 -8.38
N GLY A 76 11.70 11.61 -9.22
CA GLY A 76 11.69 10.17 -9.48
C GLY A 76 13.04 9.68 -10.01
N TYR A 77 13.71 10.43 -10.87
CA TYR A 77 15.05 10.06 -11.35
C TYR A 77 16.12 10.17 -10.26
N ARG A 78 16.02 11.17 -9.37
CA ARG A 78 16.91 11.28 -8.20
C ARG A 78 16.77 10.07 -7.27
N LYS A 79 15.54 9.61 -7.04
CA LYS A 79 15.24 8.38 -6.31
C LYS A 79 15.90 7.16 -6.98
N ILE A 80 15.71 6.98 -8.29
CA ILE A 80 16.35 5.87 -9.04
C ILE A 80 17.88 5.91 -8.90
N LYS A 81 18.50 7.08 -9.08
CA LYS A 81 19.95 7.24 -8.90
C LYS A 81 20.42 6.87 -7.50
N GLY A 82 19.68 7.27 -6.47
CA GLY A 82 19.98 6.91 -5.09
C GLY A 82 19.85 5.41 -4.85
N ALA A 83 18.82 4.78 -5.40
CA ALA A 83 18.61 3.34 -5.32
C ALA A 83 19.75 2.55 -5.98
N CYS A 84 20.13 2.91 -7.23
CA CYS A 84 21.28 2.31 -7.91
C CYS A 84 22.59 2.54 -7.14
N LYS A 85 22.78 3.73 -6.56
CA LYS A 85 23.98 4.03 -5.76
C LYS A 85 24.03 3.14 -4.52
N GLN A 86 22.93 3.00 -3.78
CA GLN A 86 22.87 2.14 -2.61
C GLN A 86 23.09 0.67 -2.99
N ALA A 87 22.43 0.19 -4.05
CA ALA A 87 22.60 -1.17 -4.54
C ALA A 87 24.06 -1.45 -4.93
N SER A 88 24.73 -0.51 -5.59
CA SER A 88 26.14 -0.62 -5.93
C SER A 88 27.06 -0.62 -4.70
N LEU A 89 26.73 0.14 -3.64
CA LEU A 89 27.49 0.13 -2.38
C LEU A 89 27.35 -1.21 -1.65
N ASP A 90 26.18 -1.83 -1.73
CA ASP A 90 25.89 -3.13 -1.13
C ASP A 90 26.36 -4.32 -2.00
N GLY A 91 26.97 -4.06 -3.17
CA GLY A 91 27.55 -5.08 -4.05
C GLY A 91 26.56 -5.77 -4.99
N HIS A 92 25.39 -5.17 -5.24
CA HIS A 92 24.40 -5.70 -6.17
C HIS A 92 24.57 -5.12 -7.57
N HIS A 93 24.36 -5.94 -8.61
CA HIS A 93 24.50 -5.55 -10.02
C HIS A 93 23.18 -5.16 -10.70
N PHE A 94 22.05 -5.65 -10.16
CA PHE A 94 20.74 -5.44 -10.74
C PHE A 94 19.76 -4.91 -9.70
N ILE A 95 18.87 -4.01 -10.14
CA ILE A 95 17.75 -3.51 -9.37
C ILE A 95 16.47 -3.54 -10.20
N TRP A 96 15.36 -3.94 -9.57
CA TRP A 96 14.02 -3.86 -10.14
C TRP A 96 13.27 -2.67 -9.53
N ILE A 97 12.60 -1.90 -10.37
CA ILE A 97 11.77 -0.75 -10.00
C ILE A 97 10.50 -0.82 -10.86
N ASP A 98 9.33 -0.98 -10.23
CA ASP A 98 8.05 -1.18 -10.90
C ASP A 98 7.79 -0.14 -11.99
N THR A 99 8.01 1.14 -11.66
CA THR A 99 7.77 2.25 -12.60
C THR A 99 8.64 2.20 -13.84
N CYS A 100 9.80 1.54 -13.79
CA CYS A 100 10.79 1.52 -14.87
C CYS A 100 10.96 0.15 -15.53
N CYS A 101 10.52 -0.94 -14.89
CA CYS A 101 10.69 -2.30 -15.37
C CYS A 101 9.39 -2.92 -15.90
N LEU A 102 8.24 -2.29 -15.64
CA LEU A 102 6.94 -2.68 -16.18
C LEU A 102 6.47 -1.60 -17.14
N ASP A 103 5.91 -1.98 -18.29
CA ASP A 103 5.28 -1.01 -19.19
C ASP A 103 3.83 -0.79 -18.75
N GLN A 104 3.58 0.30 -18.03
CA GLN A 104 2.23 0.60 -17.53
C GLN A 104 1.26 1.03 -18.65
N ASP A 105 1.77 1.32 -19.86
CA ASP A 105 0.97 1.65 -21.03
C ASP A 105 0.57 0.39 -21.83
N ASP A 106 1.12 -0.79 -21.50
CA ASP A 106 0.74 -2.09 -22.07
C ASP A 106 -0.22 -2.82 -21.11
N SER A 107 -1.49 -2.94 -21.51
CA SER A 107 -2.51 -3.60 -20.69
C SER A 107 -2.23 -5.08 -20.45
N ASP A 108 -1.61 -5.77 -21.42
CA ASP A 108 -1.26 -7.18 -21.29
C ASP A 108 -0.10 -7.33 -20.30
N ASP A 109 0.86 -6.41 -20.33
CA ASP A 109 1.94 -6.37 -19.35
C ASP A 109 1.42 -6.10 -17.94
N VAL A 110 0.55 -5.10 -17.77
CA VAL A 110 -0.10 -4.82 -16.48
C VAL A 110 -0.86 -6.04 -15.97
N ALA A 111 -1.63 -6.72 -16.84
CA ALA A 111 -2.41 -7.90 -16.46
C ALA A 111 -1.53 -9.06 -15.99
N ARG A 112 -0.42 -9.33 -16.68
CA ARG A 112 0.57 -10.35 -16.29
C ARG A 112 1.24 -10.00 -14.96
N ASN A 113 1.61 -8.74 -14.78
CA ASN A 113 2.42 -8.33 -13.63
C ASN A 113 1.63 -8.23 -12.33
N ILE A 114 0.33 -7.92 -12.36
CA ILE A 114 -0.53 -7.88 -11.15
C ILE A 114 -0.49 -9.20 -10.38
N ASN A 115 -0.54 -10.33 -11.08
CA ASN A 115 -0.46 -11.66 -10.46
C ASN A 115 0.98 -12.05 -10.07
N SER A 116 1.98 -11.28 -10.49
CA SER A 116 3.41 -11.59 -10.33
C SER A 116 4.13 -10.70 -9.32
N MET A 117 3.52 -9.58 -8.90
CA MET A 117 4.13 -8.60 -8.00
C MET A 117 4.72 -9.24 -6.74
N TYR A 118 3.96 -10.09 -6.05
CA TYR A 118 4.44 -10.76 -4.84
C TYR A 118 5.71 -11.57 -5.09
N SER A 119 5.78 -12.29 -6.21
CA SER A 119 6.95 -13.08 -6.59
C SER A 119 8.17 -12.22 -6.84
N TYR A 120 8.02 -11.06 -7.50
CA TYR A 120 9.13 -10.14 -7.73
C TYR A 120 9.73 -9.63 -6.42
N TYR A 121 8.88 -9.32 -5.44
CA TYR A 121 9.34 -8.92 -4.11
C TYR A 121 9.94 -10.10 -3.33
N ARG A 122 9.30 -11.26 -3.35
CA ARG A 122 9.76 -12.47 -2.65
C ARG A 122 11.10 -13.00 -3.16
N ASN A 123 11.34 -12.93 -4.48
CA ASN A 123 12.54 -13.44 -5.13
C ASN A 123 13.69 -12.42 -5.12
N SER A 124 13.44 -11.19 -4.69
CA SER A 124 14.51 -10.19 -4.51
C SER A 124 15.47 -10.59 -3.39
N THR A 125 16.73 -10.15 -3.51
CA THR A 125 17.75 -10.36 -2.48
C THR A 125 17.50 -9.45 -1.27
N VAL A 126 17.08 -8.22 -1.55
CA VAL A 126 16.71 -7.20 -0.56
C VAL A 126 15.73 -6.22 -1.19
N CYS A 127 14.75 -5.81 -0.40
CA CYS A 127 13.87 -4.71 -0.73
C CYS A 127 14.37 -3.43 -0.06
N TYR A 128 14.66 -2.40 -0.85
CA TYR A 128 14.88 -1.05 -0.34
C TYR A 128 13.56 -0.32 -0.33
N THR A 129 13.13 0.13 0.85
CA THR A 129 11.94 0.96 1.01
C THR A 129 12.35 2.42 1.10
N TYR A 130 12.00 3.21 0.09
CA TYR A 130 12.28 4.64 0.04
C TYR A 130 11.10 5.47 0.56
N LEU A 131 11.28 6.06 1.74
CA LEU A 131 10.29 6.90 2.41
C LEU A 131 10.49 8.37 2.02
N SER A 132 9.88 8.77 0.90
CA SER A 132 10.04 10.10 0.29
C SER A 132 9.53 11.27 1.16
N ASP A 133 8.66 10.98 2.13
CA ASP A 133 8.04 11.93 3.06
C ASP A 133 8.71 11.96 4.44
N VAL A 134 9.79 11.20 4.64
CA VAL A 134 10.53 11.14 5.91
C VAL A 134 11.83 11.94 5.79
N TYR A 135 11.96 12.97 6.61
CA TYR A 135 13.15 13.81 6.70
C TYR A 135 13.70 13.78 8.12
N THR A 136 14.82 13.09 8.33
CA THR A 136 15.51 13.15 9.63
C THR A 136 16.38 14.42 9.70
N PRO A 137 16.28 15.22 10.77
CA PRO A 137 17.22 16.32 11.01
C PRO A 137 18.64 15.78 11.18
N LYS A 138 19.65 16.45 10.60
CA LYS A 138 21.07 16.10 10.81
C LYS A 138 21.55 16.38 12.24
N TYR A 139 20.87 17.29 12.93
CA TYR A 139 21.17 17.72 14.28
C TYR A 139 19.84 17.88 15.04
N GLY A 140 19.67 17.13 16.13
CA GLY A 140 18.47 17.15 16.97
C GLY A 140 17.91 15.75 17.23
N PHE A 141 17.12 15.61 18.29
CA PHE A 141 16.34 14.41 18.55
C PHE A 141 15.35 14.23 17.40
N SER A 142 15.56 13.22 16.55
CA SER A 142 14.45 12.74 15.72
C SER A 142 13.33 12.35 16.68
N LYS A 143 12.11 12.82 16.43
CA LYS A 143 10.96 12.19 17.09
C LYS A 143 11.03 10.72 16.71
N ALA A 144 11.31 9.85 17.66
CA ALA A 144 11.17 8.42 17.47
C ALA A 144 9.77 8.19 16.88
N GLY A 145 9.70 7.64 15.65
CA GLY A 145 8.43 7.47 14.94
C GLY A 145 8.13 8.46 13.80
N ALA A 146 9.00 9.43 13.45
CA ALA A 146 8.75 10.28 12.27
C ALA A 146 8.58 9.46 10.95
N TRP A 147 9.09 8.24 10.92
CA TRP A 147 8.91 7.30 9.80
C TRP A 147 7.57 6.55 9.83
N SER A 148 6.94 6.36 11.00
CA SER A 148 5.66 5.64 11.10
C SER A 148 4.49 6.44 10.54
N ASP A 149 4.63 7.77 10.46
CA ASP A 149 3.67 8.66 9.80
C ASP A 149 3.82 8.69 8.27
N SER A 150 4.80 7.99 7.71
CA SER A 150 4.98 7.91 6.27
C SER A 150 3.74 7.32 5.62
N GLY A 151 3.24 7.98 4.58
CA GLY A 151 2.11 7.46 3.80
C GLY A 151 2.44 6.18 3.05
N TRP A 152 3.69 5.69 3.09
CA TRP A 152 4.07 4.37 2.59
C TRP A 152 3.29 3.26 3.30
N PHE A 153 3.11 3.35 4.63
CA PHE A 153 2.34 2.36 5.40
C PHE A 153 0.84 2.39 5.09
N GLY A 154 0.35 3.49 4.54
CA GLY A 154 -1.06 3.67 4.14
C GLY A 154 -1.38 3.22 2.71
N ARG A 155 -0.41 2.74 1.91
CA ARG A 155 -0.68 2.29 0.54
C ARG A 155 -1.01 0.80 0.47
N GLY A 156 -1.94 0.41 -0.40
CA GLY A 156 -2.36 -0.99 -0.56
C GLY A 156 -1.20 -1.91 -0.99
N TRP A 157 -0.57 -1.60 -2.13
CA TRP A 157 0.51 -2.41 -2.71
C TRP A 157 1.72 -2.61 -1.79
N THR A 158 2.07 -1.61 -0.98
CA THR A 158 3.21 -1.69 -0.05
C THR A 158 3.06 -2.79 1.01
N LEU A 159 1.85 -3.34 1.18
CA LEU A 159 1.63 -4.52 2.02
C LEU A 159 2.38 -5.75 1.49
N GLN A 160 2.33 -6.01 0.18
CA GLN A 160 3.11 -7.09 -0.42
C GLN A 160 4.61 -6.77 -0.36
N GLU A 161 4.97 -5.51 -0.57
CA GLU A 161 6.36 -5.03 -0.58
C GLU A 161 7.04 -5.16 0.79
N LEU A 162 6.25 -5.10 1.88
CA LEU A 162 6.70 -5.36 3.26
C LEU A 162 6.84 -6.86 3.56
N LEU A 163 5.86 -7.63 3.13
CA LEU A 163 5.66 -9.01 3.57
C LEU A 163 6.39 -10.04 2.72
N ALA A 164 6.45 -9.84 1.41
CA ALA A 164 7.00 -10.82 0.47
C ALA A 164 8.53 -10.94 0.55
N PRO A 165 9.33 -9.85 0.62
CA PRO A 165 10.78 -9.96 0.72
C PRO A 165 11.21 -10.48 2.09
N ARG A 166 12.25 -11.31 2.10
CA ARG A 166 12.89 -11.74 3.35
C ARG A 166 13.54 -10.57 4.08
N LYS A 167 14.30 -9.75 3.34
CA LYS A 167 15.01 -8.58 3.87
C LYS A 167 14.39 -7.29 3.33
N VAL A 168 14.02 -6.38 4.22
CA VAL A 168 13.56 -5.02 3.88
C VAL A 168 14.38 -4.00 4.65
N VAL A 169 14.89 -2.99 3.97
CA VAL A 169 15.69 -1.91 4.55
C VAL A 169 15.04 -0.57 4.23
N PHE A 170 14.79 0.23 5.26
CA PHE A 170 14.12 1.52 5.15
C PHE A 170 15.14 2.65 5.03
N PHE A 171 14.92 3.50 4.03
CA PHE A 171 15.70 4.72 3.78
C PHE A 171 14.77 5.93 3.78
N ASN A 172 15.26 7.06 4.29
CA ASN A 172 14.53 8.32 4.27
C ASN A 172 14.66 9.04 2.91
N ALA A 173 14.08 10.23 2.78
CA ALA A 173 14.12 11.05 1.56
C ALA A 173 15.54 11.49 1.13
N ARG A 174 16.55 11.30 1.98
CA ARG A 174 17.97 11.59 1.70
C ARG A 174 18.81 10.35 1.46
N TRP A 175 18.20 9.17 1.34
CA TRP A 175 18.88 7.87 1.28
C TRP A 175 19.73 7.57 2.54
N GLU A 176 19.34 8.13 3.69
CA GLU A 176 19.94 7.79 4.98
C GLU A 176 19.18 6.59 5.57
N PHE A 177 19.92 5.63 6.13
CA PHE A 177 19.37 4.42 6.74
C PHE A 177 18.47 4.77 7.94
N VAL A 178 17.26 4.22 7.96
CA VAL A 178 16.29 4.39 9.05
C VAL A 178 16.27 3.16 9.97
N GLY A 179 16.37 1.98 9.37
CA GLY A 179 16.30 0.69 10.05
C GLY A 179 16.00 -0.44 9.07
N ASP A 180 16.16 -1.68 9.48
CA ASP A 180 15.64 -2.84 8.75
C ASP A 180 14.34 -3.39 9.37
N LYS A 181 13.68 -4.30 8.66
CA LYS A 181 12.42 -4.91 9.11
C LYS A 181 12.54 -5.63 10.45
N ASP A 182 13.68 -6.25 10.75
CA ASP A 182 13.88 -6.97 12.01
C ASP A 182 14.04 -6.00 13.18
N GLN A 183 14.80 -4.91 12.98
CA GLN A 183 14.94 -3.81 13.93
C GLN A 183 13.61 -3.09 14.20
N LEU A 184 12.77 -2.98 13.17
CA LEU A 184 11.51 -2.23 13.22
C LEU A 184 10.26 -3.11 13.40
N LYS A 185 10.39 -4.42 13.60
CA LYS A 185 9.24 -5.35 13.61
C LYS A 185 8.19 -5.02 14.66
N PHE A 186 8.60 -4.64 15.88
CA PHE A 186 7.65 -4.27 16.94
C PHE A 186 6.87 -2.98 16.63
N PRO A 187 7.52 -1.86 16.27
CA PRO A 187 6.77 -0.67 15.88
C PRO A 187 5.94 -0.85 14.60
N ILE A 188 6.42 -1.60 13.60
CA ILE A 188 5.65 -1.95 12.39
C ILE A 188 4.43 -2.80 12.76
N SER A 189 4.61 -3.79 13.65
CA SER A 189 3.53 -4.66 14.11
C SER A 189 2.40 -3.86 14.77
N ARG A 190 2.76 -2.94 15.68
CA ARG A 190 1.79 -2.04 16.31
C ARG A 190 1.09 -1.11 15.31
N LEU A 191 1.80 -0.62 14.30
CA LEU A 191 1.24 0.28 13.28
C LEU A 191 0.29 -0.44 12.31
N THR A 192 0.61 -1.68 11.94
CA THR A 192 -0.04 -2.39 10.83
C THR A 192 -0.97 -3.52 11.26
N GLY A 193 -0.89 -3.95 12.53
CA GLY A 193 -1.60 -5.13 13.04
C GLY A 193 -0.99 -6.46 12.56
N ILE A 194 0.11 -6.43 11.81
CA ILE A 194 0.81 -7.64 11.36
C ILE A 194 1.63 -8.20 12.53
N PRO A 195 1.51 -9.48 12.91
CA PRO A 195 2.31 -10.05 13.99
C PRO A 195 3.81 -9.91 13.75
N SER A 196 4.58 -9.57 14.79
CA SER A 196 6.04 -9.46 14.68
C SER A 196 6.71 -10.76 14.22
N SER A 197 6.12 -11.92 14.55
CA SER A 197 6.57 -13.23 14.10
C SER A 197 6.38 -13.49 12.60
N VAL A 198 5.40 -12.82 11.96
CA VAL A 198 5.26 -12.83 10.51
C VAL A 198 6.29 -11.91 9.87
N LEU A 199 6.59 -10.76 10.49
CA LEU A 199 7.54 -9.78 9.96
C LEU A 199 8.99 -10.30 9.96
N ASP A 200 9.40 -11.02 11.00
CA ASP A 200 10.74 -11.63 11.09
C ASP A 200 10.83 -13.05 10.47
N GLY A 201 9.70 -13.57 9.96
CA GLY A 201 9.63 -14.87 9.30
C GLY A 201 9.69 -16.08 10.22
N SER A 202 9.59 -15.90 11.54
CA SER A 202 9.49 -17.02 12.49
C SER A 202 8.14 -17.76 12.42
N SER A 203 7.09 -17.12 11.90
CA SER A 203 5.80 -17.75 11.56
C SER A 203 5.56 -17.68 10.05
N SER A 204 5.09 -18.78 9.46
CA SER A 204 4.68 -18.77 8.07
C SER A 204 3.37 -18.00 7.92
N MET A 205 3.28 -17.15 6.89
CA MET A 205 2.02 -16.49 6.53
C MET A 205 0.92 -17.50 6.11
N GLU A 206 1.30 -18.71 5.70
CA GLU A 206 0.36 -19.79 5.36
C GLU A 206 -0.40 -20.32 6.60
N ASP A 207 0.19 -20.16 7.80
CA ASP A 207 -0.39 -20.59 9.07
C ASP A 207 -1.40 -19.59 9.63
N ILE A 208 -1.38 -18.35 9.12
CA ILE A 208 -2.31 -17.29 9.51
C ILE A 208 -3.64 -17.46 8.79
N ASP A 209 -4.74 -17.23 9.52
CA ASP A 209 -6.08 -17.29 8.96
C ASP A 209 -6.27 -16.30 7.79
N LEU A 210 -7.03 -16.71 6.77
CA LEU A 210 -7.25 -15.92 5.56
C LEU A 210 -7.87 -14.55 5.89
N GLN A 211 -8.80 -14.48 6.84
CA GLN A 211 -9.46 -13.24 7.23
C GLN A 211 -8.49 -12.29 7.94
N GLU A 212 -7.60 -12.82 8.77
CA GLU A 212 -6.56 -12.03 9.42
C GLU A 212 -5.59 -11.42 8.40
N ARG A 213 -5.15 -12.21 7.41
CA ARG A 213 -4.30 -11.71 6.32
C ARG A 213 -4.99 -10.61 5.51
N MET A 214 -6.28 -10.77 5.20
CA MET A 214 -7.06 -9.73 4.52
C MET A 214 -7.17 -8.46 5.36
N ALA A 215 -7.35 -8.60 6.68
CA ALA A 215 -7.51 -7.47 7.60
C ALA A 215 -6.28 -6.55 7.65
N TRP A 216 -5.08 -7.03 7.30
CA TRP A 216 -3.87 -6.18 7.19
C TRP A 216 -3.97 -5.10 6.09
N CYS A 217 -4.94 -5.21 5.18
CA CYS A 217 -5.24 -4.19 4.19
C CYS A 217 -6.22 -3.11 4.70
N ALA A 218 -6.84 -3.30 5.88
CA ALA A 218 -7.78 -2.34 6.43
C ALA A 218 -7.12 -0.96 6.63
N GLY A 219 -7.79 0.10 6.18
CA GLY A 219 -7.30 1.48 6.27
C GLY A 219 -6.27 1.88 5.22
N ARG A 220 -5.75 0.94 4.41
CA ARG A 220 -4.88 1.24 3.28
C ARG A 220 -5.67 1.80 2.10
N ARG A 221 -4.99 2.59 1.26
CA ARG A 221 -5.54 3.28 0.09
C ARG A 221 -4.84 2.86 -1.18
N THR A 222 -5.60 2.82 -2.27
CA THR A 222 -5.09 2.57 -3.62
C THR A 222 -5.50 3.70 -4.55
N THR A 223 -4.71 3.92 -5.62
CA THR A 223 -5.03 4.94 -6.63
C THR A 223 -6.15 4.46 -7.54
N LYS A 224 -6.03 3.22 -8.06
CA LYS A 224 -7.09 2.57 -8.81
C LYS A 224 -7.98 1.80 -7.83
N PRO A 225 -9.32 1.95 -7.86
CA PRO A 225 -10.19 1.28 -6.90
C PRO A 225 -10.02 -0.26 -6.86
N PRO A 226 -9.91 -0.98 -8.00
CA PRO A 226 -9.76 -2.44 -8.00
C PRO A 226 -8.47 -2.95 -7.34
N ASP A 227 -7.43 -2.12 -7.25
CA ASP A 227 -6.17 -2.48 -6.60
C ASP A 227 -6.34 -2.85 -5.12
N LEU A 228 -7.43 -2.42 -4.47
CA LEU A 228 -7.72 -2.83 -3.10
C LEU A 228 -7.86 -4.36 -3.00
N ALA A 229 -8.40 -5.00 -4.04
CA ALA A 229 -8.40 -6.46 -4.17
C ALA A 229 -7.04 -6.99 -4.68
N TYR A 230 -6.47 -6.36 -5.70
CA TYR A 230 -5.27 -6.89 -6.37
C TYR A 230 -4.02 -6.88 -5.48
N CYS A 231 -3.91 -5.91 -4.57
CA CYS A 231 -2.84 -5.86 -3.58
C CYS A 231 -2.90 -6.99 -2.55
N LEU A 232 -3.97 -7.78 -2.50
CA LEU A 232 -4.10 -8.95 -1.62
C LEU A 232 -3.72 -10.28 -2.29
N LEU A 233 -3.64 -10.36 -3.62
CA LEU A 233 -3.53 -11.62 -4.36
C LEU A 233 -2.38 -12.52 -3.89
N GLY A 234 -1.16 -11.96 -3.84
CA GLY A 234 0.01 -12.69 -3.38
C GLY A 234 -0.01 -13.10 -1.92
N ILE A 235 -0.52 -12.22 -1.05
CA ILE A 235 -0.73 -12.49 0.38
C ILE A 235 -1.76 -13.60 0.55
N LEU A 236 -2.74 -13.64 -0.35
CA LEU A 236 -3.83 -14.59 -0.29
C LEU A 236 -3.54 -15.92 -0.99
N GLY A 237 -2.45 -16.01 -1.75
CA GLY A 237 -2.10 -17.21 -2.46
C GLY A 237 -2.98 -17.47 -3.70
N VAL A 238 -3.57 -16.44 -4.31
CA VAL A 238 -4.53 -16.59 -5.43
C VAL A 238 -4.23 -15.64 -6.58
N SER A 239 -4.74 -15.97 -7.76
CA SER A 239 -4.61 -15.15 -8.97
C SER A 239 -5.99 -14.88 -9.56
N MET A 240 -6.14 -13.72 -10.21
CA MET A 240 -7.36 -13.38 -10.95
C MET A 240 -7.06 -12.44 -12.12
N THR A 241 -7.91 -12.45 -13.13
CA THR A 241 -7.81 -11.51 -14.26
C THR A 241 -8.14 -10.09 -13.82
N PRO A 242 -7.24 -9.11 -13.98
CA PRO A 242 -7.52 -7.72 -13.62
C PRO A 242 -8.57 -7.09 -14.53
N ASP A 243 -9.40 -6.23 -13.96
CA ASP A 243 -10.39 -5.41 -14.64
C ASP A 243 -10.38 -4.02 -13.99
N TYR A 244 -9.88 -3.01 -14.69
CA TYR A 244 -9.83 -1.64 -14.17
C TYR A 244 -11.09 -0.82 -14.46
N THR A 245 -12.13 -1.43 -15.05
CA THR A 245 -13.43 -0.79 -15.28
C THR A 245 -14.38 -0.96 -14.09
N GLU A 246 -14.08 -1.89 -13.18
CA GLU A 246 -14.89 -2.17 -12.00
C GLU A 246 -14.56 -1.26 -10.80
N ASP A 247 -15.46 -1.21 -9.82
CA ASP A 247 -15.21 -0.54 -8.55
C ASP A 247 -14.51 -1.47 -7.52
N ALA A 248 -14.04 -0.89 -6.40
CA ALA A 248 -13.32 -1.65 -5.37
C ALA A 248 -14.16 -2.79 -4.76
N ARG A 249 -15.48 -2.59 -4.59
CA ARG A 249 -16.36 -3.59 -3.98
C ARG A 249 -16.54 -4.78 -4.93
N THR A 250 -16.74 -4.52 -6.22
CA THR A 250 -16.90 -5.54 -7.27
C THR A 250 -15.61 -6.37 -7.41
N ALA A 251 -14.45 -5.72 -7.43
CA ALA A 251 -13.16 -6.39 -7.42
C ALA A 251 -13.00 -7.33 -6.21
N LEU A 252 -13.37 -6.86 -5.02
CA LEU A 252 -13.32 -7.66 -3.79
C LEU A 252 -14.34 -8.81 -3.78
N GLN A 253 -15.52 -8.64 -4.37
CA GLN A 253 -16.48 -9.73 -4.54
C GLN A 253 -15.96 -10.81 -5.49
N ARG A 254 -15.26 -10.42 -6.57
CA ARG A 254 -14.59 -11.39 -7.45
C ARG A 254 -13.45 -12.10 -6.72
N LEU A 255 -12.64 -11.38 -5.94
CA LEU A 255 -11.63 -11.98 -5.07
C LEU A 255 -12.26 -13.00 -4.11
N GLN A 256 -13.40 -12.66 -3.49
CA GLN A 256 -14.13 -13.57 -2.61
C GLN A 256 -14.53 -14.86 -3.33
N LYS A 257 -15.04 -14.77 -4.56
CA LYS A 257 -15.38 -15.96 -5.38
C LYS A 257 -14.15 -16.82 -5.67
N VAL A 258 -13.02 -16.18 -6.00
CA VAL A 258 -11.74 -16.90 -6.22
C VAL A 258 -11.31 -17.61 -4.93
N LEU A 259 -11.41 -16.98 -3.76
CA LEU A 259 -11.06 -17.59 -2.49
C LEU A 259 -11.95 -18.79 -2.14
N VAL A 260 -13.25 -18.71 -2.41
CA VAL A 260 -14.18 -19.86 -2.24
C VAL A 260 -13.77 -21.03 -3.14
N GLN A 261 -13.36 -20.76 -4.37
CA GLN A 261 -12.92 -21.80 -5.30
C GLN A 261 -11.55 -22.38 -4.91
N SER A 262 -10.61 -21.53 -4.49
CA SER A 262 -9.25 -21.96 -4.13
C SER A 262 -9.17 -22.66 -2.77
N TYR A 263 -10.07 -22.32 -1.84
CA TYR A 263 -10.05 -22.81 -0.46
C TYR A 263 -11.44 -23.26 0.02
N PRO A 264 -12.10 -24.24 -0.62
CA PRO A 264 -13.48 -24.61 -0.32
C PRO A 264 -13.69 -24.96 1.17
N ASP A 265 -12.76 -25.70 1.78
CA ASP A 265 -12.86 -26.12 3.19
C ASP A 265 -12.65 -24.97 4.20
N ARG A 266 -11.93 -23.90 3.81
CA ARG A 266 -11.61 -22.76 4.71
C ARG A 266 -12.53 -21.56 4.47
N PHE A 267 -13.09 -21.44 3.27
CA PHE A 267 -13.88 -20.27 2.85
C PHE A 267 -15.38 -20.52 2.77
N LEU A 268 -15.86 -21.77 2.86
CA LEU A 268 -17.28 -22.04 3.16
C LEU A 268 -17.71 -21.39 4.50
N GLU A 269 -16.76 -21.19 5.42
CA GLU A 269 -16.98 -20.57 6.73
C GLU A 269 -16.91 -19.04 6.71
N PHE A 270 -17.00 -18.37 5.56
CA PHE A 270 -17.17 -16.93 5.51
C PHE A 270 -18.58 -16.55 6.00
N ARG A 271 -18.80 -16.74 7.30
CA ARG A 271 -20.04 -16.45 8.04
C ARG A 271 -20.08 -14.94 8.29
N GLY A 272 -20.55 -14.16 7.33
CA GLY A 272 -20.74 -12.72 7.53
C GLY A 272 -20.76 -11.86 6.27
N ASP A 273 -20.49 -10.57 6.49
CA ASP A 273 -20.43 -9.51 5.48
C ASP A 273 -19.34 -9.75 4.43
N ASP A 274 -19.51 -9.22 3.21
CA ASP A 274 -18.47 -9.25 2.16
C ASP A 274 -17.12 -8.66 2.61
N ILE A 275 -16.04 -8.98 1.87
CA ILE A 275 -14.67 -8.53 2.20
C ILE A 275 -14.61 -7.00 2.35
N TYR A 276 -15.35 -6.25 1.54
CA TYR A 276 -15.36 -4.79 1.59
C TYR A 276 -15.93 -4.26 2.92
N ALA A 277 -17.09 -4.77 3.34
CA ALA A 277 -17.70 -4.43 4.62
C ALA A 277 -16.82 -4.84 5.82
N MET A 278 -16.17 -6.00 5.75
CA MET A 278 -15.19 -6.42 6.76
C MET A 278 -14.04 -5.40 6.88
N LEU A 279 -13.45 -4.97 5.76
CA LEU A 279 -12.34 -4.00 5.76
C LEU A 279 -12.78 -2.64 6.32
N LEU A 280 -13.98 -2.16 5.96
CA LEU A 280 -14.54 -0.93 6.53
C LEU A 280 -14.71 -1.03 8.05
N ARG A 281 -15.29 -2.13 8.55
CA ARG A 281 -15.49 -2.35 9.99
C ARG A 281 -14.16 -2.42 10.75
N LYS A 282 -13.16 -3.11 10.22
CA LYS A 282 -11.82 -3.20 10.82
C LYS A 282 -11.14 -1.84 10.88
N ASN A 283 -11.27 -1.03 9.82
CA ASN A 283 -10.77 0.34 9.82
C ASN A 283 -11.51 1.25 10.81
N ALA A 284 -12.83 1.13 10.95
CA ALA A 284 -13.57 1.88 11.96
C ALA A 284 -13.13 1.51 13.39
N ARG A 285 -12.85 0.22 13.65
CA ARG A 285 -12.35 -0.24 14.96
C ARG A 285 -10.93 0.24 15.26
N SER A 286 -10.05 0.35 14.27
CA SER A 286 -8.71 0.92 14.50
C SER A 286 -8.81 2.39 14.92
N TRP A 287 -9.77 3.15 14.38
CA TRP A 287 -10.03 4.53 14.80
C TRP A 287 -10.60 4.64 16.22
N ILE A 288 -11.52 3.73 16.59
CA ILE A 288 -12.09 3.70 17.95
C ILE A 288 -11.03 3.28 18.99
N GLY A 289 -10.18 2.30 18.66
CA GLY A 289 -9.11 1.83 19.55
C GLY A 289 -7.93 2.80 19.73
N THR A 290 -7.81 3.82 18.88
CA THR A 290 -6.86 4.93 19.08
C THR A 290 -7.39 6.06 19.97
N GLY A 291 -8.67 6.01 20.35
CA GLY A 291 -9.27 6.90 21.33
C GLY A 291 -9.47 6.16 22.65
N SER A 292 -8.66 6.52 23.65
CA SER A 292 -8.75 6.13 25.07
C SER A 292 -8.48 4.66 25.45
N ASP A 293 -7.50 4.50 26.35
CA ASP A 293 -7.46 3.41 27.32
C ASP A 293 -8.79 3.35 28.09
N SER A 294 -9.55 2.27 27.91
CA SER A 294 -10.33 1.60 28.97
C SER A 294 -10.98 0.32 28.40
N SER A 295 -10.85 -0.76 29.14
CA SER A 295 -11.28 -2.14 28.82
C SER A 295 -12.74 -2.25 28.35
N PRO A 296 -13.10 -3.21 27.46
CA PRO A 296 -14.49 -3.36 27.03
C PRO A 296 -15.28 -4.22 28.03
N SER A 297 -16.37 -3.67 28.55
CA SER A 297 -17.52 -4.46 29.02
C SER A 297 -18.43 -4.79 27.82
N PRO A 298 -18.98 -6.01 27.73
CA PRO A 298 -19.83 -6.41 26.61
C PRO A 298 -21.25 -5.97 26.90
N GLU A 299 -21.80 -5.07 26.07
CA GLU A 299 -23.23 -4.95 25.72
C GLU A 299 -23.48 -3.54 25.13
N ASN A 300 -23.57 -3.46 23.80
CA ASN A 300 -24.57 -2.65 23.10
C ASN A 300 -24.39 -2.82 21.58
N ASN A 301 -25.24 -3.66 21.00
CA ASN A 301 -25.46 -3.70 19.57
C ASN A 301 -26.29 -2.48 19.15
N ALA A 302 -25.64 -1.45 18.61
CA ALA A 302 -26.31 -0.41 17.84
C ALA A 302 -26.02 -0.66 16.34
N VAL A 303 -27.04 -1.12 15.62
CA VAL A 303 -27.05 -1.23 14.16
C VAL A 303 -27.18 0.19 13.60
N VAL A 304 -26.17 0.65 12.86
CA VAL A 304 -26.25 1.92 12.11
C VAL A 304 -26.59 1.59 10.66
N SER A 305 -27.82 1.91 10.26
CA SER A 305 -28.31 1.82 8.88
C SER A 305 -27.78 2.99 8.04
N TYR A 306 -27.18 2.71 6.87
CA TYR A 306 -26.82 3.74 5.88
C TYR A 306 -27.90 3.87 4.82
N SER A 307 -28.48 5.07 4.70
CA SER A 307 -29.28 5.49 3.55
C SER A 307 -28.34 6.09 2.49
N SER A 308 -28.36 5.54 1.28
CA SER A 308 -27.61 6.05 0.12
C SER A 308 -28.35 7.21 -0.56
N PRO A 309 -27.66 8.23 -1.08
CA PRO A 309 -28.21 9.08 -2.13
C PRO A 309 -27.45 8.85 -3.45
N ASN A 310 -28.15 8.25 -4.42
CA ASN A 310 -27.90 8.55 -5.83
C ASN A 310 -28.55 9.91 -6.13
N ASP A 311 -27.84 10.80 -6.79
CA ASP A 311 -28.24 11.35 -8.09
C ASP A 311 -27.18 12.34 -8.58
N TYR A 312 -26.70 12.09 -9.80
CA TYR A 312 -25.93 13.04 -10.60
C TYR A 312 -26.91 14.02 -11.24
N ASP A 313 -26.58 15.31 -11.23
CA ASP A 313 -26.80 16.11 -12.43
C ASP A 313 -25.82 17.30 -12.53
N SER A 314 -25.15 17.33 -13.68
CA SER A 314 -24.61 18.47 -14.44
C SER A 314 -24.09 19.72 -13.70
N ILE A 315 -22.77 19.97 -13.76
CA ILE A 315 -22.23 21.34 -13.76
C ILE A 315 -21.24 21.53 -14.91
N SER A 316 -21.68 22.33 -15.86
CA SER A 316 -20.93 22.92 -16.96
C SER A 316 -19.86 23.91 -16.44
N LEU A 317 -18.71 23.91 -17.12
CA LEU A 317 -17.64 24.89 -16.97
C LEU A 317 -18.15 26.34 -17.08
N LEU A 318 -17.86 27.19 -16.10
CA LEU A 318 -17.78 28.65 -16.27
C LEU A 318 -16.58 29.23 -15.51
N HIS A 319 -15.91 30.15 -16.19
CA HIS A 319 -14.63 30.82 -15.92
C HIS A 319 -14.64 31.69 -14.64
N PRO A 320 -13.46 32.09 -14.10
CA PRO A 320 -13.34 32.81 -12.86
C PRO A 320 -13.49 34.33 -13.11
N ASP A 321 -14.60 34.90 -12.68
CA ASP A 321 -14.71 36.27 -12.18
C ASP A 321 -16.18 36.57 -11.84
N SER A 322 -16.58 36.32 -10.60
CA SER A 322 -17.79 36.91 -10.02
C SER A 322 -17.75 36.82 -8.50
N LYS A 323 -17.67 38.00 -7.87
CA LYS A 323 -17.83 38.19 -6.43
C LYS A 323 -19.32 38.07 -6.07
N HIS A 324 -19.79 36.90 -5.66
CA HIS A 324 -21.03 36.77 -4.89
C HIS A 324 -20.91 35.64 -3.87
N PHE A 325 -21.09 35.99 -2.59
CA PHE A 325 -21.23 35.05 -1.48
C PHE A 325 -22.61 34.37 -1.58
N VAL A 326 -22.63 33.04 -1.62
CA VAL A 326 -23.85 32.25 -1.37
C VAL A 326 -23.74 31.67 0.03
N THR A 327 -24.51 32.22 0.96
CA THR A 327 -24.73 31.66 2.29
C THR A 327 -25.86 30.63 2.19
N THR A 328 -25.56 29.35 2.41
CA THR A 328 -26.59 28.32 2.60
C THR A 328 -26.74 28.07 4.10
N THR A 329 -27.82 28.58 4.70
CA THR A 329 -28.24 28.24 6.06
C THR A 329 -28.97 26.89 6.04
N CYS A 330 -28.50 25.93 6.83
CA CYS A 330 -29.25 24.71 7.14
C CYS A 330 -29.73 24.81 8.59
N SER A 331 -31.04 24.84 8.79
CA SER A 331 -31.68 24.94 10.10
C SER A 331 -31.70 23.58 10.78
N VAL A 332 -31.14 23.47 11.99
CA VAL A 332 -31.31 22.31 12.88
C VAL A 332 -32.31 22.72 13.96
N GLU A 333 -33.47 22.07 14.01
CA GLU A 333 -34.36 22.15 15.19
C GLU A 333 -33.75 21.33 16.32
N VAL A 334 -33.46 21.99 17.45
CA VAL A 334 -33.00 21.35 18.69
C VAL A 334 -34.03 21.64 19.78
N GLY A 335 -34.63 20.58 20.33
CA GLY A 335 -35.48 20.64 21.52
C GLY A 335 -34.66 20.99 22.79
N PRO A 336 -35.32 21.49 23.85
CA PRO A 336 -34.64 22.24 24.91
C PRO A 336 -33.96 21.32 25.92
N PHE A 337 -32.76 21.68 26.39
CA PHE A 337 -32.42 21.94 27.80
C PHE A 337 -30.89 22.14 27.97
N VAL A 338 -30.56 23.38 28.38
CA VAL A 338 -29.40 23.90 29.14
C VAL A 338 -27.98 23.86 28.53
N GLN A 339 -27.49 25.08 28.32
CA GLN A 339 -26.17 25.50 27.86
C GLN A 339 -25.14 25.57 29.01
N GLU A 340 -23.91 25.12 28.74
CA GLU A 340 -22.70 25.86 29.12
C GLU A 340 -21.76 25.94 27.89
N PRO A 341 -21.12 27.09 27.62
CA PRO A 341 -20.31 27.29 26.41
C PRO A 341 -18.87 26.79 26.60
N VAL A 342 -18.47 25.74 25.88
CA VAL A 342 -17.04 25.44 25.67
C VAL A 342 -16.56 26.23 24.46
N ILE A 343 -15.78 27.26 24.74
CA ILE A 343 -15.04 28.06 23.76
C ILE A 343 -13.93 27.18 23.17
N LEU A 344 -14.09 26.76 21.91
CA LEU A 344 -13.01 26.20 21.11
C LEU A 344 -12.18 27.36 20.55
N VAL A 345 -11.02 27.61 21.17
CA VAL A 345 -9.99 28.50 20.67
C VAL A 345 -9.31 27.83 19.48
N ASP A 346 -9.58 28.33 18.26
CA ASP A 346 -8.79 28.04 17.07
C ASP A 346 -7.45 28.80 17.16
N LEU A 347 -6.36 28.04 17.12
CA LEU A 347 -4.99 28.51 17.21
C LEU A 347 -4.30 28.22 15.87
N ARG A 348 -4.42 29.16 14.92
CA ARG A 348 -3.55 29.21 13.73
C ARG A 348 -2.95 30.60 13.50
N HIS A 349 -1.68 30.67 13.89
CA HIS A 349 -0.56 31.43 13.30
C HIS A 349 -0.71 32.94 13.02
N LYS A 350 -0.04 33.72 13.88
CA LYS A 350 0.60 34.98 13.49
C LYS A 350 1.83 34.67 12.63
N LEU A 351 1.83 35.19 11.39
CA LEU A 351 3.04 35.65 10.73
C LEU A 351 3.30 37.08 11.22
N ALA A 352 4.45 37.31 11.84
CA ALA A 352 4.97 38.64 12.12
C ALA A 352 6.38 38.70 11.53
N LEU A 353 6.57 39.59 10.56
CA LEU A 353 7.69 40.55 10.45
C LEU A 353 7.64 41.23 9.07
N ALA A 354 6.98 42.38 9.02
CA ALA A 354 7.37 43.51 8.19
C ALA A 354 6.68 44.73 8.79
N GLY A 355 7.33 45.32 9.78
CA GLY A 355 6.89 46.58 10.36
C GLY A 355 7.15 47.72 9.39
N LEU A 356 6.11 48.49 9.10
CA LEU A 356 6.17 49.93 8.85
C LEU A 356 4.85 50.50 9.37
N GLY A 357 4.95 51.34 10.40
CA GLY A 357 3.83 52.11 10.96
C GLY A 357 3.51 53.35 10.12
N PRO A 358 2.45 54.09 10.47
CA PRO A 358 1.90 55.17 9.66
C PRO A 358 2.54 56.51 9.99
N GLU A 359 2.96 57.25 8.96
CA GLU A 359 2.80 58.71 8.80
C GLU A 359 2.66 59.02 7.30
#